data_AF-A0A7C1J0N0-F1
#
_entry.id   AF-A0A7C1J0N0-F1
#
_cell.length_a   1.000
_cell.length_b   1.000
_cell.length_c   1.000
_cell.angle_alpha   90.00
_cell.angle_beta   90.00
_cell.angle_gamma   90.00
#
_symmetry.space_group_name_H-M   'P 1'
#
loop_
_entity.id
_entity.type
_entity.pdbx_description
1 polymer ?
#
loop_
_entity_poly.entity_id
_entity_poly.type
_entity_poly.pdbx_seq_one_letter_code
_entity_poly.pdbx_strand_id
1 'polypeptide(L)'
;MRYCTADLKRGPILCELRRLFLSGNVICAMGLRAHESQTRARRPTFSLRTDSSAPTKGRFVYDWLPIHDWTEIDVWDCIRRHGDVYHEAYSLGNHRLSCALCVLASLNDLINGAVHNPATYREYCRIEAVTGYSFRKDFWLSDLKPDLLPEITLIAVRDHKRKIA
;
A
#
# COMPACT_ATOMS: atom_id res chain seq x y z
N MET A 1 -2.84 11.04 -9.17
CA MET A 1 -3.84 10.60 -8.18
C MET A 1 -3.71 9.08 -7.99
N ARG A 2 -3.71 8.56 -6.76
CA ARG A 2 -3.63 7.10 -6.50
C ARG A 2 -5.03 6.53 -6.30
N TYR A 3 -5.66 6.04 -7.37
CA TYR A 3 -7.03 5.49 -7.37
C TYR A 3 -7.26 4.51 -6.20
N CYS A 4 -6.34 3.57 -6.01
CA CYS A 4 -6.44 2.57 -4.94
C CYS A 4 -6.46 3.15 -3.50
N THR A 5 -5.99 4.38 -3.29
CA THR A 5 -6.00 5.02 -1.95
C THR A 5 -7.20 5.92 -1.78
N ALA A 6 -7.60 6.67 -2.82
CA ALA A 6 -8.75 7.55 -2.75
C ALA A 6 -10.05 6.74 -2.76
N ASP A 7 -10.26 5.97 -3.81
CA ASP A 7 -11.53 5.33 -4.13
C ASP A 7 -11.74 4.01 -3.41
N LEU A 8 -10.67 3.21 -3.25
CA LEU A 8 -10.80 1.86 -2.67
C LEU A 8 -10.51 1.79 -1.17
N LYS A 9 -10.02 2.88 -0.56
CA LYS A 9 -9.70 2.91 0.87
C LYS A 9 -10.41 4.05 1.57
N ARG A 10 -10.03 5.30 1.27
CA ARG A 10 -10.57 6.46 1.98
C ARG A 10 -12.06 6.64 1.74
N GLY A 11 -12.52 6.57 0.50
CA GLY A 11 -13.94 6.72 0.15
C GLY A 11 -14.85 5.80 0.97
N PRO A 12 -14.64 4.46 0.93
CA PRO A 12 -15.43 3.50 1.70
C PRO A 12 -15.40 3.76 3.21
N ILE A 13 -14.24 4.06 3.78
CA ILE A 13 -14.11 4.40 5.21
C ILE A 13 -14.94 5.63 5.56
N LEU A 14 -14.89 6.68 4.73
CA LEU A 14 -15.66 7.90 4.95
C LEU A 14 -17.17 7.66 4.85
N CYS A 15 -17.60 6.86 3.88
CA CYS A 15 -19.00 6.45 3.75
C CYS A 15 -19.48 5.74 5.02
N GLU A 16 -18.67 4.79 5.52
CA GLU A 16 -19.02 3.99 6.69
C GLU A 16 -19.02 4.83 7.98
N LEU A 17 -18.07 5.74 8.16
CA LEU A 17 -18.05 6.66 9.30
C LEU A 17 -19.31 7.53 9.35
N ARG A 18 -19.75 8.04 8.20
CA ARG A 18 -20.97 8.87 8.10
C ARG A 18 -22.24 8.07 8.33
N ARG A 19 -22.22 6.76 8.01
CA ARG A 19 -23.34 5.83 8.16
C ARG A 19 -23.49 5.37 9.62
N LEU A 20 -22.40 4.98 10.26
CA LEU A 20 -22.39 4.45 11.63
C LEU A 20 -22.59 5.54 12.68
N PHE A 21 -21.99 6.71 12.47
CA PHE A 21 -22.02 7.80 13.44
C PHE A 21 -22.81 8.98 12.88
N LEU A 22 -24.03 9.18 13.40
CA LEU A 22 -24.90 10.28 12.99
C LEU A 22 -24.58 11.59 13.71
N SER A 23 -24.12 11.50 14.96
CA SER A 23 -23.71 12.60 15.84
C SER A 23 -22.63 12.12 16.82
N GLY A 24 -22.07 13.02 17.62
CA GLY A 24 -21.08 12.73 18.66
C GLY A 24 -19.63 12.86 18.21
N ASN A 25 -18.73 12.49 19.11
CA ASN A 25 -17.29 12.53 18.90
C ASN A 25 -16.76 11.16 18.47
N VAL A 26 -16.08 11.09 17.34
CA VAL A 26 -15.51 9.86 16.78
C VAL A 26 -14.00 10.04 16.63
N ILE A 27 -13.23 9.07 17.11
CA ILE A 27 -11.77 9.06 16.96
C ILE A 27 -11.36 7.98 15.96
N CYS A 28 -10.69 8.38 14.88
CA CYS A 28 -10.04 7.50 13.93
C CYS A 28 -8.56 7.38 14.29
N ALA A 29 -8.23 6.34 15.08
CA ALA A 29 -6.84 6.03 15.42
C ALA A 29 -6.14 5.39 14.21
N MET A 30 -5.00 5.94 13.80
CA MET A 30 -4.20 5.46 12.67
C MET A 30 -2.74 5.27 13.07
N GLY A 31 -2.18 4.08 12.82
CA GLY A 31 -0.79 3.73 13.08
C GLY A 31 0.24 4.35 12.12
N LEU A 32 0.12 5.63 11.82
CA LEU A 32 1.04 6.36 10.93
C LEU A 32 2.18 6.96 11.77
N ARG A 33 3.42 6.77 11.31
CA ARG A 33 4.65 7.23 11.99
C ARG A 33 5.34 8.32 11.19
N ALA A 34 5.96 9.27 11.89
CA ALA A 34 6.74 10.35 11.33
C ALA A 34 7.94 9.84 10.52
N HIS A 35 8.59 8.77 11.01
CA HIS A 35 9.79 8.19 10.42
C HIS A 35 9.57 7.53 9.05
N GLU A 36 8.32 7.30 8.64
CA GLU A 36 8.02 6.62 7.37
C GLU A 36 8.19 7.52 6.14
N SER A 37 8.04 8.85 6.27
CA SER A 37 8.37 9.82 5.22
C SER A 37 8.31 11.27 5.72
N GLN A 38 8.98 12.19 5.02
CA GLN A 38 8.93 13.63 5.35
C GLN A 38 7.50 14.20 5.36
N THR A 39 6.63 13.74 4.46
CA THR A 39 5.21 14.16 4.44
C THR A 39 4.45 13.66 5.66
N ARG A 40 4.78 12.45 6.16
CA ARG A 40 4.17 11.86 7.35
C ARG A 40 4.67 12.54 8.63
N ALA A 41 5.94 12.93 8.66
CA ALA A 41 6.53 13.68 9.78
C ALA A 41 5.82 15.01 10.05
N ARG A 42 5.35 15.69 9.01
CA ARG A 42 4.65 16.97 9.13
C ARG A 42 3.17 16.86 9.55
N ARG A 43 2.63 15.64 9.70
CA ARG A 43 1.23 15.47 10.10
C ARG A 43 1.06 15.77 11.58
N PRO A 44 -0.03 16.44 11.98
CA PRO A 44 -0.35 16.62 13.39
C PRO A 44 -0.76 15.29 14.01
N THR A 45 -0.39 15.08 15.28
CA THR A 45 -0.73 13.88 16.06
C THR A 45 -2.24 13.76 16.29
N PHE A 46 -2.94 14.90 16.41
CA PHE A 46 -4.40 14.95 16.57
C PHE A 46 -4.97 16.07 15.70
N SER A 47 -5.99 15.79 14.89
CA SER A 47 -6.59 16.80 14.01
C SER A 47 -8.05 16.55 13.72
N LEU A 48 -8.82 17.63 13.47
CA LEU A 48 -10.21 17.51 13.06
C LEU A 48 -10.27 16.98 11.62
N ARG A 49 -11.02 15.89 11.45
CA ARG A 49 -11.28 15.27 10.17
C ARG A 49 -12.52 15.89 9.52
N THR A 50 -12.28 16.91 8.69
CA THR A 50 -13.34 17.74 8.10
C THR A 50 -14.22 16.98 7.10
N ASP A 51 -13.66 16.01 6.37
CA ASP A 51 -14.39 15.26 5.34
C ASP A 51 -15.50 14.35 5.91
N SER A 52 -15.43 13.93 7.17
CA SER A 52 -16.48 13.13 7.83
C SER A 52 -17.22 13.88 8.95
N SER A 53 -16.70 15.02 9.41
CA SER A 53 -17.36 15.86 10.41
C SER A 53 -18.58 16.58 9.83
N ALA A 54 -19.61 16.76 10.65
CA ALA A 54 -20.79 17.55 10.32
C ALA A 54 -21.26 18.31 11.57
N PRO A 55 -20.71 19.51 11.83
CA PRO A 55 -21.06 20.29 13.02
C PRO A 55 -22.55 20.60 13.14
N THR A 56 -23.25 20.79 12.01
CA THR A 56 -24.71 20.99 11.97
C THR A 56 -25.51 19.79 12.46
N LYS A 57 -24.92 18.59 12.45
CA LYS A 57 -25.48 17.34 13.00
C LYS A 57 -24.86 16.98 14.35
N GLY A 58 -24.03 17.85 14.92
CA GLY A 58 -23.28 17.58 16.14
C GLY A 58 -22.26 16.43 16.00
N ARG A 59 -21.77 16.15 14.79
CA ARG A 59 -20.76 15.11 14.55
C ARG A 59 -19.37 15.71 14.38
N PHE A 60 -18.43 15.28 15.21
CA PHE A 60 -17.03 15.68 15.13
C PHE A 60 -16.17 14.42 15.03
N VAL A 61 -15.43 14.30 13.94
CA VAL A 61 -14.53 13.18 13.70
C VAL A 61 -13.11 13.69 13.79
N TYR A 62 -12.23 12.95 14.45
CA TYR A 62 -10.84 13.32 14.67
C TYR A 62 -9.91 12.22 14.14
N ASP A 63 -8.83 12.62 13.48
CA ASP A 63 -7.70 11.74 13.20
C ASP A 63 -6.73 11.79 14.38
N TRP A 64 -6.36 10.63 14.90
CA TRP A 64 -5.38 10.48 15.98
C TRP A 64 -4.26 9.53 15.57
N LEU A 65 -3.01 9.93 15.78
CA LEU A 65 -1.81 9.19 15.43
C LEU A 65 -1.06 8.74 16.70
N PRO A 66 -1.49 7.64 17.35
CA PRO A 66 -1.00 7.26 18.69
C PRO A 66 0.49 6.86 18.74
N ILE A 67 1.08 6.51 17.59
CA ILE A 67 2.48 6.07 17.48
C ILE A 67 3.27 6.99 16.55
N HIS A 68 2.88 8.27 16.44
CA HIS A 68 3.45 9.18 15.44
C HIS A 68 4.96 9.38 15.60
N ASP A 69 5.44 9.44 16.83
CA ASP A 69 6.84 9.63 17.20
C ASP A 69 7.65 8.32 17.23
N TRP A 70 7.00 7.15 17.08
CA TRP A 70 7.68 5.86 17.16
C TRP A 70 8.59 5.62 15.96
N THR A 71 9.78 5.11 16.26
CA THR A 71 10.70 4.55 15.27
C THR A 71 10.23 3.18 14.82
N GLU A 72 10.93 2.59 13.84
CA GLU A 72 10.68 1.20 13.46
C GLU A 72 11.09 0.22 14.58
N ILE A 73 12.15 0.55 15.33
CA ILE A 73 12.62 -0.25 16.45
C ILE A 73 11.54 -0.33 17.54
N ASP A 74 10.94 0.81 17.91
CA ASP A 74 9.88 0.86 18.93
C ASP A 74 8.68 -0.02 18.57
N VAL A 75 8.30 -0.04 17.28
CA VAL A 75 7.21 -0.89 16.77
C VAL A 75 7.57 -2.37 16.96
N TRP A 76 8.75 -2.78 16.51
CA TRP A 76 9.17 -4.17 16.63
C TRP A 76 9.38 -4.61 18.08
N ASP A 77 9.89 -3.73 18.95
CA ASP A 77 9.99 -4.00 20.38
C ASP A 77 8.62 -4.14 21.05
N CYS A 78 7.64 -3.36 20.61
CA CYS A 78 6.27 -3.51 21.08
C CYS A 78 5.66 -4.84 20.64
N ILE A 79 5.82 -5.20 19.36
CA ILE A 79 5.34 -6.49 18.80
C ILE A 79 5.94 -7.65 19.59
N ARG A 80 7.27 -7.68 19.78
CA ARG A 80 7.97 -8.72 20.55
C ARG A 80 7.43 -8.84 21.98
N ARG A 81 7.21 -7.71 22.67
CA ARG A 81 6.68 -7.68 24.04
C ARG A 81 5.25 -8.20 24.15
N HIS A 82 4.46 -8.14 23.07
CA HIS A 82 3.03 -8.49 23.06
C HIS A 82 2.75 -9.75 22.25
N GLY A 83 3.64 -10.74 22.34
CA GLY A 83 3.43 -12.08 21.76
C GLY A 83 3.96 -12.26 20.34
N ASP A 84 4.75 -11.31 19.84
CA ASP A 84 5.45 -11.38 18.55
C ASP A 84 4.53 -11.66 17.36
N VAL A 85 3.30 -11.13 17.41
CA VAL A 85 2.28 -11.34 16.38
C VAL A 85 2.44 -10.28 15.29
N TYR A 86 2.87 -10.72 14.10
CA TYR A 86 2.98 -9.87 12.91
C TYR A 86 2.69 -10.67 11.63
N HIS A 87 2.52 -9.97 10.52
CA HIS A 87 2.19 -10.59 9.23
C HIS A 87 3.39 -11.33 8.63
N GLU A 88 3.19 -12.56 8.15
CA GLU A 88 4.23 -13.45 7.60
C GLU A 88 5.13 -12.82 6.54
N ALA A 89 4.59 -11.93 5.69
CA ALA A 89 5.38 -11.17 4.72
C ALA A 89 6.65 -10.51 5.30
N TYR A 90 6.65 -10.08 6.56
CA TYR A 90 7.86 -9.55 7.20
C TYR A 90 8.89 -10.65 7.49
N SER A 91 8.47 -11.87 7.84
CA SER A 91 9.37 -13.04 7.94
C SER A 91 9.95 -13.44 6.58
N LEU A 92 9.22 -13.16 5.50
CA LEU A 92 9.70 -13.34 4.12
C LEU A 92 10.66 -12.22 3.67
N GLY A 93 10.93 -11.24 4.54
CA GLY A 93 11.88 -10.16 4.30
C GLY A 93 11.27 -8.90 3.69
N ASN A 94 9.94 -8.74 3.64
CA ASN A 94 9.36 -7.47 3.22
C ASN A 94 9.66 -6.35 4.22
N HIS A 95 9.88 -5.15 3.71
CA HIS A 95 9.96 -3.93 4.54
C HIS A 95 8.59 -3.28 4.74
N ARG A 96 7.65 -3.57 3.84
CA ARG A 96 6.28 -3.05 3.91
C ARG A 96 5.26 -4.06 3.44
N LEU A 97 4.16 -4.15 4.17
CA LEU A 97 2.99 -4.91 3.72
C LEU A 97 2.06 -4.02 2.89
N SER A 98 1.82 -4.42 1.64
CA SER A 98 0.83 -3.80 0.75
C SER A 98 0.29 -4.85 -0.23
N CYS A 99 -0.33 -4.44 -1.34
CA CYS A 99 -0.67 -5.39 -2.40
C CYS A 99 0.60 -6.16 -2.84
N ALA A 100 0.48 -7.46 -3.11
CA ALA A 100 1.62 -8.34 -3.41
C ALA A 100 2.57 -7.76 -4.48
N LEU A 101 2.02 -7.11 -5.51
CA LEU A 101 2.76 -6.43 -6.57
C LEU A 101 2.37 -4.95 -6.62
N CYS A 102 2.57 -4.24 -5.52
CA CYS A 102 2.25 -2.82 -5.45
C CYS A 102 3.16 -2.00 -6.37
N VAL A 103 2.58 -1.11 -7.19
CA VAL A 103 3.33 -0.16 -8.04
C VAL A 103 4.24 0.80 -7.26
N LEU A 104 4.11 0.84 -5.93
CA LEU A 104 4.90 1.66 -5.02
C LEU A 104 5.88 0.84 -4.16
N ALA A 105 5.89 -0.49 -4.32
CA ALA A 105 6.77 -1.39 -3.57
C ALA A 105 8.25 -1.14 -3.90
N SER A 106 9.12 -1.44 -2.93
CA SER A 106 10.55 -1.55 -3.20
C SER A 106 10.83 -2.72 -4.14
N LEU A 107 12.04 -2.78 -4.70
CA LEU A 107 12.45 -3.92 -5.52
C LEU A 107 12.39 -5.23 -4.72
N ASN A 108 12.86 -5.21 -3.47
CA ASN A 108 12.84 -6.36 -2.57
C ASN A 108 11.41 -6.90 -2.35
N ASP A 109 10.47 -6.02 -1.99
CA ASP A 109 9.08 -6.44 -1.76
C ASP A 109 8.42 -6.96 -3.05
N LEU A 110 8.79 -6.43 -4.23
CA LEU A 110 8.30 -6.95 -5.51
C LEU A 110 8.85 -8.36 -5.80
N ILE A 111 10.12 -8.63 -5.49
CA ILE A 111 10.73 -9.95 -5.67
C ILE A 111 10.00 -10.97 -4.79
N ASN A 112 9.83 -10.65 -3.52
CA ASN A 112 9.06 -11.49 -2.59
C ASN A 112 7.62 -11.66 -3.07
N GLY A 113 6.98 -10.58 -3.53
CA GLY A 113 5.66 -10.62 -4.14
C GLY A 113 5.59 -11.59 -5.33
N ALA A 114 6.59 -11.56 -6.22
CA ALA A 114 6.65 -12.44 -7.39
C ALA A 114 6.83 -13.91 -7.01
N VAL A 115 7.74 -14.19 -6.07
CA VAL A 115 8.06 -15.56 -5.62
C VAL A 115 6.90 -16.18 -4.86
N HIS A 116 6.29 -15.44 -3.92
CA HIS A 116 5.23 -15.97 -3.06
C HIS A 116 3.82 -15.81 -3.64
N ASN A 117 3.65 -15.04 -4.72
CA ASN A 117 2.36 -14.88 -5.42
C ASN A 117 2.55 -15.03 -6.95
N PRO A 118 3.06 -16.17 -7.44
CA PRO A 118 3.49 -16.32 -8.83
C PRO A 118 2.33 -16.20 -9.83
N ALA A 119 1.11 -16.59 -9.46
CA ALA A 119 -0.07 -16.42 -10.31
C ALA A 119 -0.38 -14.93 -10.57
N THR A 120 -0.36 -14.11 -9.53
CA THR A 120 -0.55 -12.66 -9.65
C THR A 120 0.58 -12.01 -10.45
N TYR A 121 1.81 -12.46 -10.25
CA TYR A 121 2.98 -12.00 -11.02
C TYR A 121 2.86 -12.28 -12.50
N ARG A 122 2.51 -13.52 -12.86
CA ARG A 122 2.26 -13.92 -14.24
C ARG A 122 1.14 -13.10 -14.87
N GLU A 123 0.06 -12.84 -14.14
CA GLU A 123 -1.04 -12.05 -14.68
C GLU A 123 -0.64 -10.60 -14.97
N TYR A 124 0.13 -9.96 -14.08
CA TYR A 124 0.62 -8.61 -14.32
C TYR A 124 1.59 -8.58 -15.52
N CYS A 125 2.49 -9.55 -15.64
CA CYS A 125 3.40 -9.66 -16.78
C CYS A 125 2.65 -9.97 -18.09
N ARG A 126 1.53 -10.72 -18.02
CA ARG A 126 0.65 -10.95 -19.17
C ARG A 126 -0.01 -9.65 -19.62
N ILE A 127 -0.40 -8.76 -18.70
CA ILE A 127 -0.91 -7.43 -19.06
C ILE A 127 0.17 -6.62 -19.80
N GLU A 128 1.43 -6.65 -19.37
CA GLU A 128 2.54 -6.03 -20.10
C GLU A 128 2.68 -6.62 -21.51
N ALA A 129 2.62 -7.94 -21.65
CA ALA A 129 2.70 -8.64 -22.94
C ALA A 129 1.55 -8.31 -23.89
N VAL A 130 0.32 -8.15 -23.38
CA VAL A 130 -0.86 -7.86 -24.20
C VAL A 130 -0.94 -6.39 -24.59
N THR A 131 -0.62 -5.49 -23.66
CA THR A 131 -0.87 -4.05 -23.84
C THR A 131 0.35 -3.29 -24.35
N GLY A 132 1.56 -3.82 -24.14
CA GLY A 132 2.80 -3.09 -24.41
C GLY A 132 3.11 -1.98 -23.39
N TYR A 133 2.30 -1.85 -22.33
CA TYR A 133 2.56 -0.90 -21.25
C TYR A 133 3.37 -1.56 -20.13
N SER A 134 4.43 -0.89 -19.70
CA SER A 134 5.25 -1.33 -18.58
C SER A 134 4.57 -1.08 -17.23
N PHE A 135 4.89 -1.90 -16.23
CA PHE A 135 4.34 -1.83 -14.88
C PHE A 135 4.58 -0.48 -14.18
N ARG A 136 5.76 0.11 -14.36
CA ARG A 136 6.04 1.51 -14.01
C ARG A 136 6.74 2.16 -15.18
N LYS A 137 6.82 3.49 -15.17
CA LYS A 137 7.66 4.22 -16.13
C LYS A 137 9.08 3.65 -16.06
N ASP A 138 9.59 3.20 -17.21
CA ASP A 138 10.93 2.65 -17.39
C ASP A 138 11.24 1.39 -16.55
N PHE A 139 10.21 0.68 -16.08
CA PHE A 139 10.37 -0.56 -15.30
C PHE A 139 9.32 -1.59 -15.70
N TRP A 140 9.78 -2.67 -16.30
CA TRP A 140 8.95 -3.81 -16.68
C TRP A 140 9.01 -4.86 -15.58
N LEU A 141 7.86 -5.27 -15.07
CA LEU A 141 7.77 -6.24 -13.99
C LEU A 141 8.26 -7.63 -14.45
N SER A 142 8.09 -7.93 -15.73
CA SER A 142 8.55 -9.15 -16.38
C SER A 142 10.08 -9.36 -16.37
N ASP A 143 10.87 -8.31 -16.15
CA ASP A 143 12.33 -8.44 -16.01
C ASP A 143 12.76 -8.96 -14.63
N LEU A 144 11.85 -8.92 -13.65
CA LEU A 144 12.19 -9.17 -12.26
C LEU A 144 12.49 -10.65 -11.96
N LYS A 145 11.65 -11.54 -12.49
CA LYS A 145 11.70 -13.01 -12.32
C LYS A 145 11.26 -13.69 -13.61
N PRO A 146 12.03 -13.54 -14.71
CA PRO A 146 11.66 -14.11 -16.01
C PRO A 146 11.57 -15.64 -15.99
N ASP A 147 12.29 -16.29 -15.06
CA ASP A 147 12.23 -17.72 -14.79
C ASP A 147 10.84 -18.21 -14.36
N LEU A 148 10.00 -17.31 -13.80
CA LEU A 148 8.63 -17.63 -13.41
C LEU A 148 7.62 -17.46 -14.55
N LEU A 149 8.04 -16.98 -15.73
CA LEU A 149 7.14 -16.61 -16.83
C LEU A 149 7.14 -17.65 -17.96
N PRO A 150 6.00 -17.85 -18.64
CA PRO A 150 5.96 -18.60 -19.89
C PRO A 150 6.78 -17.91 -20.99
N GLU A 151 7.46 -18.69 -21.84
CA GLU A 151 8.29 -18.16 -22.93
C GLU A 151 7.50 -17.21 -23.86
N ILE A 152 6.24 -17.52 -24.13
CA ILE A 152 5.37 -16.69 -24.97
C ILE A 152 5.19 -15.27 -24.40
N THR A 153 5.14 -15.12 -23.07
CA THR A 153 5.05 -13.83 -22.41
C THR A 153 6.35 -13.04 -22.57
N LEU A 154 7.49 -13.70 -22.42
CA LEU A 154 8.81 -13.08 -22.57
C LEU A 154 9.05 -12.57 -23.99
N ILE A 155 8.67 -13.35 -25.01
CA ILE A 155 8.78 -12.96 -26.41
C ILE A 155 7.95 -11.70 -26.68
N ALA A 156 6.66 -11.72 -26.29
CA ALA A 156 5.76 -10.59 -26.53
C ALA A 156 6.25 -9.29 -25.85
N VAL A 157 6.73 -9.38 -24.60
CA VAL A 157 7.33 -8.23 -23.89
C VAL A 157 8.55 -7.69 -24.63
N ARG A 158 9.46 -8.58 -25.08
CA ARG A 158 10.67 -8.17 -25.82
C ARG A 158 10.32 -7.44 -27.11
N ASP A 159 9.30 -7.88 -27.82
CA ASP A 159 8.85 -7.24 -29.05
C ASP A 159 8.27 -5.83 -28.81
N HIS A 160 7.52 -5.63 -27.72
CA HIS A 160 7.06 -4.29 -27.33
C HIS A 160 8.22 -3.37 -26.97
N LYS A 161 9.19 -3.87 -26.19
CA LYS A 161 10.38 -3.09 -25.81
C LYS A 161 11.18 -2.63 -27.02
N ARG A 162 11.34 -3.48 -28.04
CA ARG A 162 12.04 -3.13 -29.30
C ARG A 162 11.35 -2.04 -30.11
N LYS A 163 10.02 -1.92 -30.02
CA LYS A 163 9.25 -0.88 -30.71
C LYS A 163 9.33 0.49 -30.04
N ILE A 164 9.68 0.51 -28.76
CA ILE A 164 9.75 1.71 -27.91
C ILE A 164 11.19 2.25 -27.82
N ALA A 165 12.20 1.39 -28.07
CA ALA A 165 13.61 1.74 -28.15
C ALA A 165 13.96 2.45 -29.47
#